data_AF-A0A9E5T829-F1
#
_entry.id   AF-A0A9E5T829-F1
#
_cell.length_a   1.000
_cell.length_b   1.000
_cell.length_c   1.000
_cell.angle_alpha   90.00
_cell.angle_beta   90.00
_cell.angle_gamma   90.00
#
_symmetry.space_group_name_H-M   'P 1'
#
loop_
_entity.id
_entity.type
_entity.pdbx_description
1 polymer ?
#
loop_
_entity_poly.entity_id
_entity_poly.type
_entity_poly.pdbx_seq_one_letter_code
_entity_poly.pdbx_strand_id
1 'polypeptide(L)'
;SDVRNYVVEAGYLWRPNTRRLREVFSGVEVNRVDNLEGGIQSSVIRWRLAEFTNQRGDSINFRWLRQEENVEEAFEIFPGTEVPAGNYTYDNYGVIFRFADHRPLSGNL
;
A
#
# COMPACT_ATOMS: atom_id res chain seq x y z
N SER A 1 24.66 -9.49 8.53
CA SER A 1 23.37 -9.05 8.00
C SER A 1 23.41 -7.58 7.59
N ASP A 2 23.77 -7.35 6.33
CA ASP A 2 23.65 -6.04 5.68
C ASP A 2 22.30 -5.95 4.95
N VAL A 3 21.41 -5.08 5.43
CA VAL A 3 20.04 -4.87 4.89
C VAL A 3 19.95 -3.46 4.36
N ARG A 4 19.52 -3.31 3.10
CA ARG A 4 19.28 -2.00 2.49
C ARG A 4 17.79 -1.77 2.32
N ASN A 5 17.34 -0.58 2.73
CA ASN A 5 15.95 -0.15 2.58
C ASN A 5 15.90 1.16 1.80
N TYR A 6 15.08 1.19 0.76
CA TYR A 6 14.82 2.37 -0.06
C TYR A 6 13.34 2.70 -0.01
N VAL A 7 13.03 3.95 0.35
CA VAL A 7 11.67 4.48 0.36
C VAL A 7 11.62 5.70 -0.54
N VAL A 8 10.68 5.71 -1.47
CA VAL A 8 10.41 6.85 -2.36
C VAL A 8 8.92 7.15 -2.28
N GLU A 9 8.58 8.41 -2.06
CA GLU A 9 7.19 8.88 -2.00
C GLU A 9 7.02 10.11 -2.90
N ALA A 10 5.92 10.13 -3.64
CA ALA A 10 5.48 11.28 -4.42
C ALA A 10 3.96 11.41 -4.35
N GLY A 11 3.47 12.63 -4.21
CA GLY A 11 2.04 12.88 -4.10
C GLY A 11 1.65 14.27 -4.57
N TYR A 12 0.39 14.40 -4.98
CA TYR A 12 -0.25 15.65 -5.36
C TYR A 12 -1.57 15.81 -4.62
N LEU A 13 -1.76 17.00 -4.06
CA LEU A 13 -2.94 17.38 -3.30
C LEU A 13 -3.61 18.57 -3.96
N TRP A 14 -4.78 18.34 -4.53
CA TRP A 14 -5.63 19.39 -5.09
C TRP A 14 -6.72 19.78 -4.10
N ARG A 15 -6.86 21.08 -3.85
CA ARG A 15 -7.90 21.64 -2.97
C ARG A 15 -8.85 22.52 -3.78
N PRO A 16 -9.93 21.96 -4.35
CA PRO A 16 -10.88 22.75 -5.12
C PRO A 16 -11.69 23.68 -4.20
N ASN A 17 -11.97 24.89 -4.68
CA ASN A 17 -12.85 25.83 -3.97
C ASN A 17 -14.32 25.46 -4.20
N THR A 18 -14.78 24.36 -3.59
CA THR A 18 -16.17 23.88 -3.71
C THR A 18 -16.78 23.61 -2.34
N ARG A 19 -18.11 23.69 -2.29
CA ARG A 19 -18.88 23.50 -1.05
C ARG A 19 -19.05 22.03 -0.62
N ARG A 20 -18.66 21.07 -1.47
CA ARG A 20 -18.88 19.62 -1.25
C ARG A 20 -17.58 18.84 -1.11
N LEU A 21 -16.57 19.18 -1.91
CA LEU A 21 -15.28 18.50 -1.96
C LEU A 21 -14.23 19.41 -1.32
N ARG A 22 -13.48 18.86 -0.36
CA ARG A 22 -12.44 19.58 0.37
C ARG A 22 -11.08 19.38 -0.31
N GLU A 23 -10.79 18.15 -0.71
CA GLU A 23 -9.51 17.79 -1.30
C GLU A 23 -9.62 16.52 -2.14
N VAL A 24 -8.70 16.43 -3.12
CA VAL A 24 -8.40 15.23 -3.89
C VAL A 24 -6.91 14.99 -3.79
N PHE A 25 -6.53 13.80 -3.33
CA PHE A 25 -5.14 13.39 -3.24
C PHE A 25 -4.87 12.22 -4.19
N SER A 26 -3.71 12.22 -4.83
CA SER A 26 -3.15 11.05 -5.51
C SER A 26 -1.68 10.96 -5.14
N GLY A 27 -1.17 9.74 -4.95
CA GLY A 27 0.23 9.56 -4.58
C GLY A 27 0.69 8.12 -4.68
N VAL A 28 1.99 7.96 -4.85
CA VAL A 28 2.67 6.68 -4.97
C VAL A 28 3.79 6.60 -3.94
N GLU A 29 3.91 5.43 -3.33
CA GLU A 29 4.97 5.09 -2.39
C GLU A 29 5.60 3.78 -2.86
N VAL A 30 6.92 3.76 -2.98
CA VAL A 30 7.70 2.58 -3.36
C VAL A 30 8.66 2.27 -2.22
N ASN A 31 8.59 1.03 -1.72
CA ASN A 31 9.49 0.52 -0.70
C ASN A 31 10.22 -0.68 -1.26
N ARG A 32 11.56 -0.70 -1.15
CA ARG A 32 12.37 -1.83 -1.57
C ARG A 32 13.32 -2.22 -0.45
N VAL A 33 13.29 -3.49 -0.08
CA VAL A 33 14.17 -4.09 0.91
C VAL A 33 15.00 -5.14 0.22
N ASP A 34 16.31 -4.92 0.16
CA ASP A 34 17.27 -5.87 -0.39
C ASP A 34 18.07 -6.50 0.76
N ASN A 35 18.12 -7.83 0.80
CA ASN A 35 18.98 -8.60 1.70
C ASN A 35 20.21 -9.08 0.93
N LEU A 36 21.41 -8.74 1.39
CA LEU A 36 22.66 -9.03 0.68
C LEU A 36 23.27 -10.39 1.02
N GLU A 37 22.67 -11.14 1.95
CA GLU A 37 23.22 -12.41 2.49
C GLU A 37 22.36 -13.66 2.17
N GLY A 38 21.53 -13.64 1.13
CA GLY A 38 20.81 -14.86 0.68
C GLY A 38 19.33 -14.97 1.07
N GLY A 39 18.71 -13.86 1.50
CA GLY A 39 17.34 -13.87 2.04
C GLY A 39 16.29 -13.28 1.10
N ILE A 40 15.06 -13.15 1.58
CA ILE A 40 13.96 -12.58 0.79
C ILE A 40 14.26 -11.12 0.43
N GLN A 41 14.22 -10.82 -0.87
CA GLN A 41 14.18 -9.45 -1.37
C GLN A 41 12.73 -9.06 -1.61
N SER A 42 12.30 -7.89 -1.14
CA SER A 42 10.91 -7.46 -1.22
C SER A 42 10.79 -6.06 -1.83
N SER A 43 9.79 -5.88 -2.69
CA SER A 43 9.41 -4.59 -3.27
C SER A 43 7.91 -4.40 -3.13
N VAL A 44 7.51 -3.23 -2.65
CA VAL A 44 6.11 -2.87 -2.45
C VAL A 44 5.84 -1.51 -3.06
N ILE A 45 4.95 -1.48 -4.05
CA ILE A 45 4.42 -0.27 -4.65
C ILE A 45 3.00 -0.07 -4.14
N ARG A 46 2.78 1.04 -3.43
CA ARG A 46 1.47 1.51 -2.98
C ARG A 46 1.08 2.72 -3.81
N TRP A 47 0.12 2.56 -4.71
CA TRP A 47 -0.47 3.67 -5.42
C TRP A 47 -1.85 3.98 -4.85
N ARG A 48 -1.97 5.16 -4.26
CA ARG A 48 -3.25 5.80 -4.00
C ARG A 48 -3.68 6.55 -5.25
N LEU A 49 -4.47 5.88 -6.09
CA LEU A 49 -4.90 6.39 -7.39
C LEU A 49 -5.67 7.70 -7.22
N ALA A 50 -6.64 7.71 -6.32
CA ALA A 50 -7.37 8.91 -5.92
C ALA A 50 -8.00 8.73 -4.54
N GLU A 51 -7.89 9.75 -3.69
CA GLU A 51 -8.60 9.88 -2.44
C GLU A 51 -9.39 11.19 -2.47
N PHE A 52 -10.71 11.09 -2.37
CA PHE A 52 -11.61 12.23 -2.34
C PHE A 52 -12.09 12.41 -0.91
N THR A 53 -11.91 13.61 -0.36
CA THR A 53 -12.40 13.93 0.98
C THR A 53 -13.38 15.08 0.93
N ASN A 54 -14.55 14.90 1.53
CA ASN A 54 -15.59 15.92 1.56
C ASN A 54 -15.35 16.95 2.69
N GLN A 55 -16.17 18.00 2.73
CA GLN A 55 -16.07 19.04 3.76
C GLN A 55 -16.34 18.54 5.19
N ARG A 56 -17.03 17.39 5.32
CA ARG A 56 -17.30 16.73 6.61
C ARG A 56 -16.16 15.80 7.05
N GLY A 57 -15.13 15.61 6.23
CA GLY A 57 -14.03 14.70 6.51
C GLY A 57 -14.29 13.24 6.16
N ASP A 58 -15.42 12.91 5.52
CA ASP A 58 -15.63 11.56 4.98
C ASP A 58 -14.81 11.42 3.68
N SER A 59 -14.17 10.27 3.48
CA SER A 59 -13.31 10.00 2.33
C SER A 59 -13.60 8.67 1.64
N ILE A 60 -13.40 8.66 0.33
CA ILE A 60 -13.32 7.44 -0.50
C ILE A 60 -11.94 7.39 -1.15
N ASN A 61 -11.26 6.25 -1.05
CA ASN A 61 -9.90 6.04 -1.53
C ASN A 61 -9.83 4.83 -2.46
N PHE A 62 -9.34 5.03 -3.67
CA PHE A 62 -9.03 4.00 -4.64
C PHE A 62 -7.53 3.70 -4.58
N ARG A 63 -7.18 2.45 -4.33
CA ARG A 63 -5.79 2.02 -4.20
C ARG A 63 -5.46 0.83 -5.11
N TRP A 64 -4.21 0.79 -5.52
CA TRP A 64 -3.54 -0.37 -6.08
C TRP A 64 -2.27 -0.63 -5.29
N LEU A 65 -2.06 -1.89 -4.93
CA LEU A 65 -0.88 -2.37 -4.24
C LEU A 65 -0.27 -3.47 -5.08
N ARG A 66 1.02 -3.33 -5.41
CA ARG A 66 1.81 -4.39 -6.04
C ARG A 66 2.92 -4.80 -5.09
N GLN A 67 3.05 -6.09 -4.85
CA GLN A 67 4.09 -6.68 -4.02
C GLN A 67 4.87 -7.68 -4.85
N GLU A 68 6.18 -7.60 -4.80
CA GLU A 68 7.10 -8.55 -5.42
C GLU A 68 8.04 -9.08 -4.35
N GLU A 69 8.17 -10.39 -4.28
CA GLU A 69 9.06 -11.08 -3.36
C GLU A 69 9.92 -12.07 -4.15
N ASN A 70 11.24 -11.94 -4.04
CA ASN A 70 12.17 -12.90 -4.60
C ASN A 70 12.69 -13.78 -3.46
N VAL A 71 12.25 -15.04 -3.47
CA VAL A 71 12.66 -16.08 -2.53
C VAL A 71 13.87 -16.80 -3.13
N GLU A 72 15.05 -16.57 -2.57
CA GLU A 72 16.30 -17.11 -3.10
C GLU A 72 16.47 -18.61 -2.81
N GLU A 73 15.95 -19.08 -1.67
CA GLU A 73 16.00 -20.48 -1.24
C GLU A 73 14.64 -20.95 -0.71
N ALA A 74 14.30 -22.21 -0.96
CA ALA A 74 13.04 -22.78 -0.46
C ALA A 74 13.03 -22.86 1.06
N PHE A 75 11.87 -22.60 1.69
CA PHE A 75 11.73 -22.67 3.14
C PHE A 75 10.37 -23.22 3.56
N GLU A 76 10.34 -23.93 4.68
CA GLU A 76 9.12 -24.53 5.22
C GLU A 76 8.37 -23.51 6.10
N ILE A 77 7.09 -23.27 5.82
CA ILE A 77 6.23 -22.37 6.61
C ILE A 77 5.36 -23.13 7.62
N PHE A 78 5.16 -24.42 7.37
CA PHE A 78 4.37 -25.34 8.20
C PHE A 78 4.78 -26.77 7.85
N PRO A 79 4.73 -27.75 8.79
CA PRO A 79 5.10 -29.13 8.50
C PRO A 79 4.47 -29.69 7.21
N GLY A 80 5.32 -30.06 6.24
CA GLY A 80 4.93 -30.55 4.92
C GLY A 80 4.52 -29.46 3.91
N THR A 81 4.70 -28.18 4.24
CA THR A 81 4.35 -27.03 3.39
C THR A 81 5.57 -26.15 3.17
N GLU A 82 6.20 -26.32 2.01
CA GLU A 82 7.36 -25.55 1.58
C GLU A 82 6.96 -24.46 0.59
N VAL A 83 7.56 -23.28 0.76
CA VAL A 83 7.56 -22.20 -0.22
C VAL A 83 8.81 -22.39 -1.08
N PRO A 84 8.67 -22.74 -2.37
CA PRO A 84 9.84 -22.93 -3.24
C PRO A 84 10.55 -21.60 -3.53
N ALA A 85 11.82 -21.69 -3.90
CA ALA A 85 12.55 -20.56 -4.44
C ALA A 85 11.86 -20.04 -5.71
N GLY A 86 11.78 -18.72 -5.87
CA GLY A 86 11.13 -18.11 -7.01
C GLY A 86 10.70 -16.66 -6.78
N ASN A 87 10.19 -16.08 -7.87
CA ASN A 87 9.62 -14.74 -7.85
C ASN A 87 8.11 -14.82 -7.66
N TYR A 88 7.63 -14.23 -6.58
CA TYR A 88 6.23 -14.10 -6.25
C TYR A 88 5.78 -12.68 -6.54
N THR A 89 4.62 -12.53 -7.17
CA THR A 89 4.03 -11.21 -7.44
C THR A 89 2.56 -11.23 -7.07
N TYR A 90 2.14 -10.19 -6.37
CA TYR A 90 0.77 -10.01 -5.91
C TYR A 90 0.28 -8.62 -6.30
N ASP A 91 -0.89 -8.56 -6.93
CA ASP A 91 -1.60 -7.33 -7.25
C ASP A 91 -2.90 -7.28 -6.44
N ASN A 92 -3.12 -6.19 -5.71
CA ASN A 92 -4.32 -5.94 -4.94
C ASN A 92 -4.94 -4.60 -5.32
N TYR A 93 -6.24 -4.62 -5.61
CA TYR A 93 -7.03 -3.42 -5.87
C TYR A 93 -8.01 -3.24 -4.73
N GLY A 94 -8.20 -2.01 -4.27
CA GLY A 94 -9.08 -1.73 -3.15
C GLY A 94 -9.81 -0.41 -3.27
N VAL A 95 -11.00 -0.38 -2.69
CA VAL A 95 -11.75 0.84 -2.42
C VAL A 95 -11.98 0.91 -0.91
N ILE A 96 -11.57 2.00 -0.29
CA ILE A 96 -11.72 2.21 1.16
C ILE A 96 -12.67 3.37 1.38
N PHE A 97 -13.66 3.17 2.25
CA PHE A 97 -14.54 4.21 2.75
C PHE A 97 -14.17 4.52 4.19
N ARG A 98 -13.96 5.80 4.50
CA ARG A 98 -13.72 6.28 5.86
C ARG A 98 -14.69 7.41 6.17
N PHE A 99 -15.39 7.30 7.29
CA PHE A 99 -16.27 8.35 7.81
C PHE A 99 -15.53 9.16 8.87
N ALA A 100 -15.87 10.44 9.00
CA ALA A 100 -15.19 11.29 9.97
C ALA A 100 -15.47 10.87 11.44
N ASP A 101 -14.44 10.94 12.28
CA ASP A 101 -14.43 10.41 13.66
C ASP A 101 -15.44 11.07 14.61
N HIS A 102 -16.07 12.18 14.22
CA HIS A 102 -17.08 12.88 15.04
C HIS A 102 -18.52 12.37 14.81
N ARG A 103 -18.72 11.29 14.04
CA ARG A 103 -20.03 10.67 13.82
C ARG A 103 -20.24 9.48 14.77
N PRO A 104 -21.45 9.29 15.33
CA PRO A 104 -21.76 8.16 16.21
C PRO A 104 -21.73 6.78 15.53
N LEU A 105 -21.55 6.73 14.21
CA LEU A 105 -21.29 5.50 13.46
C LEU A 105 -19.90 5.61 12.82
N SER A 106 -18.93 4.93 13.43
CA SER A 106 -17.55 4.80 12.94
C SER A 106 -17.25 3.32 12.66
N GLY A 107 -16.76 3.00 11.47
CA GLY A 107 -16.30 1.66 11.09
C GLY A 107 -15.45 1.73 9.82
N ASN A 108 -14.45 0.85 9.74
CA ASN A 108 -13.68 0.60 8.51
C ASN A 108 -14.21 -0.70 7.88
N LEU A 109 -14.55 -0.68 6.60
CA LEU A 109 -14.83 -1.85 5.77
C LEU A 109 -13.85 -1.86 4.58
#